data_AF-A0A093Q0J5-F1
#
_entry.id   AF-A0A093Q0J5-F1
#
_cell.length_a   1.000
_cell.length_b   1.000
_cell.length_c   1.000
_cell.angle_alpha   90.00
_cell.angle_beta   90.00
_cell.angle_gamma   90.00
#
_symmetry.space_group_name_H-M   'P 1'
#
loop_
_entity.id
_entity.type
_entity.pdbx_description
1 polymer ?
#
loop_
_entity_poly.entity_id
_entity_poly.type
_entity_poly.pdbx_seq_one_letter_code
_entity_poly.pdbx_strand_id
1 'polypeptide(L)'
;TSPSAGSPSDNELLPDRPKYVCSLSPDLVTKAREELQEKPEWRLRDVQALRDMVCKDYPSLGTCLDDAFLLRFLRARKFDYDRALQLLVNYHTCRRTWPEVFSNLKPSAIKPVLESGFVTVLPHRDPEGRHVVCIRPDRWTPSNYPITENIRAIYLTLEKLIQSEETQVNGIVILADYKGVSLSKASHFGPFVAKKVIGILQDGFPIRIKAVNIINEPRIFKGIFAIIKPFLKEKIANRFFLHGCDLNSLHQNIPPVILPEEYGGTAGKLDISAWNELLLASEEDFLHDFSQLVVPCDSSPHDMLVSGDADEKQCDDSLRGMKPQLYYCY
;
A
#
# COMPACT_ATOMS: atom_id res chain seq x y z
N THR A 1 -2.97 62.66 -19.41
CA THR A 1 -3.43 61.63 -20.36
C THR A 1 -2.74 60.33 -20.00
N SER A 2 -3.48 59.44 -19.36
CA SER A 2 -3.00 58.14 -18.88
C SER A 2 -2.74 57.17 -20.04
N PRO A 3 -1.74 56.28 -19.97
CA PRO A 3 -1.73 55.08 -20.80
C PRO A 3 -2.45 53.92 -20.11
N SER A 4 -3.26 53.26 -20.91
CA SER A 4 -4.08 52.08 -20.69
C SER A 4 -3.34 50.90 -20.05
N ALA A 5 -3.92 50.32 -19.00
CA ALA A 5 -3.53 49.03 -18.45
C ALA A 5 -3.96 47.90 -19.40
N GLY A 6 -3.01 47.12 -19.90
CA GLY A 6 -3.27 45.82 -20.52
C GLY A 6 -3.35 44.76 -19.42
N SER A 7 -4.43 43.99 -19.40
CA SER A 7 -4.61 42.82 -18.55
C SER A 7 -3.64 41.71 -18.92
N PRO A 8 -2.96 41.04 -17.96
CA PRO A 8 -2.26 39.80 -18.25
C PRO A 8 -3.29 38.68 -18.35
N SER A 9 -3.22 37.92 -19.45
CA SER A 9 -3.92 36.65 -19.62
C SER A 9 -3.25 35.60 -18.74
N ASP A 10 -3.93 35.18 -17.68
CA ASP A 10 -3.57 34.03 -16.87
C ASP A 10 -3.67 32.76 -17.72
N ASN A 11 -2.51 32.26 -18.16
CA ASN A 11 -2.37 30.88 -18.60
C ASN A 11 -0.94 30.45 -18.26
N GLU A 12 -0.62 30.45 -16.96
CA GLU A 12 0.56 29.75 -16.45
C GLU A 12 0.32 28.25 -16.63
N LEU A 13 0.81 27.73 -17.76
CA LEU A 13 0.90 26.31 -18.03
C LEU A 13 1.78 25.68 -16.95
N LEU A 14 1.15 24.91 -16.06
CA LEU A 14 1.83 23.90 -15.24
C LEU A 14 2.83 23.13 -16.13
N PRO A 15 4.05 22.82 -15.64
CA PRO A 15 5.04 22.11 -16.43
C PRO A 15 4.43 20.85 -17.04
N ASP A 16 4.72 20.63 -18.32
CA ASP A 16 4.10 19.61 -19.16
C ASP A 16 4.24 18.23 -18.48
N ARG A 17 3.17 17.78 -17.82
CA ARG A 17 3.18 16.51 -17.08
C ARG A 17 3.43 15.38 -18.08
N PRO A 18 4.25 14.37 -17.73
CA PRO A 18 4.50 13.26 -18.63
C PRO A 18 3.17 12.62 -19.03
N LYS A 19 2.91 12.57 -20.34
CA LYS A 19 1.66 12.06 -20.89
C LYS A 19 1.51 10.59 -20.51
N TYR A 20 0.45 10.28 -19.78
CA TYR A 20 0.17 8.90 -19.38
C TYR A 20 -0.04 7.99 -20.59
N VAL A 21 0.64 6.84 -20.56
CA VAL A 21 0.49 5.76 -21.55
C VAL A 21 0.11 4.49 -20.79
N CYS A 22 -1.07 3.95 -21.10
CA CYS A 22 -1.55 2.71 -20.49
C CYS A 22 -0.70 1.53 -20.98
N SER A 23 -0.20 0.74 -20.03
CA SER A 23 0.61 -0.46 -20.30
C SER A 23 -0.17 -1.77 -20.30
N LEU A 24 -1.50 -1.73 -20.06
CA LEU A 24 -2.33 -2.92 -20.03
C LEU A 24 -2.49 -3.56 -21.41
N SER A 25 -2.41 -4.89 -21.45
CA SER A 25 -2.80 -5.68 -22.62
C SER A 25 -4.30 -5.55 -22.91
N PRO A 26 -4.78 -5.88 -24.14
CA PRO A 26 -6.20 -5.84 -24.48
C PRO A 26 -7.10 -6.66 -23.53
N ASP A 27 -6.63 -7.83 -23.10
CA ASP A 27 -7.36 -8.69 -22.15
C ASP A 27 -7.48 -8.02 -20.78
N LEU A 28 -6.41 -7.38 -20.31
CA LEU A 28 -6.43 -6.65 -19.04
C LEU A 28 -7.24 -5.36 -19.11
N VAL A 29 -7.31 -4.70 -20.27
CA VAL A 29 -8.23 -3.57 -20.49
C VAL A 29 -9.68 -4.05 -20.40
N THR A 30 -10.00 -5.21 -20.97
CA THR A 30 -11.34 -5.82 -20.88
C THR A 30 -11.67 -6.17 -19.43
N LYS A 31 -10.76 -6.85 -18.73
CA LYS A 31 -10.90 -7.18 -17.30
C LYS A 31 -11.07 -5.93 -16.43
N ALA A 32 -10.31 -4.86 -16.70
CA ALA A 32 -10.43 -3.60 -15.97
C ALA A 32 -11.79 -2.94 -16.20
N ARG A 33 -12.32 -2.97 -17.44
CA ARG A 33 -13.66 -2.47 -17.76
C ARG A 33 -14.73 -3.23 -16.98
N GLU A 34 -14.65 -4.56 -16.94
CA GLU A 34 -15.65 -5.42 -16.30
C GLU A 34 -15.58 -5.42 -14.77
N GLU A 35 -14.38 -5.60 -14.20
CA GLU A 35 -14.20 -5.74 -12.76
C GLU A 35 -14.09 -4.39 -12.02
N LEU A 36 -13.53 -3.38 -12.69
CA LEU A 36 -13.15 -2.10 -12.09
C LEU A 36 -13.92 -0.91 -12.67
N GLN A 37 -14.78 -1.11 -13.66
CA GLN A 37 -15.51 -0.03 -14.33
C GLN A 37 -14.59 0.99 -15.02
N GLU A 38 -13.34 0.60 -15.33
CA GLU A 38 -12.39 1.45 -16.04
C GLU A 38 -12.75 1.53 -17.53
N LYS A 39 -13.12 2.71 -18.00
CA LYS A 39 -13.37 2.95 -19.42
C LYS A 39 -12.17 3.69 -20.02
N PRO A 40 -11.37 3.09 -20.92
CA PRO A 40 -10.22 3.72 -21.56
C PRO A 40 -10.51 5.12 -22.12
N GLU A 41 -11.67 5.30 -22.72
CA GLU A 41 -12.16 6.56 -23.29
C GLU A 41 -12.37 7.67 -22.24
N TRP A 42 -12.58 7.32 -20.97
CA TRP A 42 -12.85 8.25 -19.87
C TRP A 42 -11.71 8.35 -18.86
N ARG A 43 -10.71 7.47 -18.95
CA ARG A 43 -9.64 7.32 -17.97
C ARG A 43 -9.01 8.66 -17.54
N LEU A 44 -8.57 9.47 -18.51
CA LEU A 44 -7.91 10.74 -18.20
C LEU A 44 -8.88 11.77 -17.59
N ARG A 45 -10.15 11.76 -18.01
CA ARG A 45 -11.19 12.59 -17.40
C ARG A 45 -11.44 12.18 -15.95
N ASP A 46 -11.51 10.88 -15.68
CA ASP A 46 -11.81 10.37 -14.33
C ASP A 46 -10.61 10.59 -13.38
N VAL A 47 -9.38 10.51 -13.91
CA VAL A 47 -8.15 10.93 -13.21
C VAL A 47 -8.16 12.43 -12.90
N GLN A 48 -8.55 13.26 -13.87
CA GLN A 48 -8.68 14.70 -13.64
C GLN A 48 -9.74 15.01 -12.57
N ALA A 49 -10.87 14.30 -12.56
CA ALA A 49 -11.89 14.48 -11.53
C ALA A 49 -11.36 14.17 -10.12
N LEU A 50 -10.64 13.06 -9.94
CA LEU A 50 -10.03 12.74 -8.64
C LEU A 50 -8.98 13.79 -8.25
N ARG A 51 -8.17 14.25 -9.21
CA ARG A 51 -7.19 15.32 -8.97
C ARG A 51 -7.86 16.59 -8.47
N ASP A 52 -8.91 17.05 -9.15
CA ASP A 52 -9.65 18.25 -8.78
C ASP A 52 -10.25 18.13 -7.37
N MET A 53 -10.80 16.95 -7.03
CA MET A 53 -11.30 16.66 -5.69
C MET A 53 -10.21 16.73 -4.63
N VAL A 54 -9.01 16.20 -4.90
CA VAL A 54 -7.87 16.29 -3.98
C VAL A 54 -7.46 17.74 -3.75
N CYS A 55 -7.28 18.51 -4.83
CA CYS A 55 -6.87 19.91 -4.74
C CYS A 55 -7.89 20.76 -4.00
N LYS A 56 -9.19 20.52 -4.23
CA LYS A 56 -10.28 21.28 -3.61
C LYS A 56 -10.50 20.91 -2.15
N ASP A 57 -10.62 19.62 -1.84
CA ASP A 57 -11.09 19.16 -0.53
C ASP A 57 -9.92 18.91 0.44
N TYR A 58 -8.71 18.68 -0.09
CA TYR A 58 -7.50 18.39 0.70
C TYR A 58 -6.24 19.11 0.17
N PRO A 59 -6.24 20.45 0.07
CA PRO A 59 -5.14 21.23 -0.53
C PRO A 59 -3.78 21.05 0.18
N SER A 60 -3.80 20.71 1.47
CA SER A 60 -2.62 20.49 2.31
C SER A 60 -2.20 19.02 2.43
N LEU A 61 -2.76 18.11 1.62
CA LEU A 61 -2.44 16.67 1.70
C LEU A 61 -0.98 16.37 1.33
N GLY A 62 -0.38 17.19 0.45
CA GLY A 62 1.01 17.01 -0.02
C GLY A 62 1.20 15.67 -0.73
N THR A 63 0.46 15.44 -1.82
CA THR A 63 0.47 14.16 -2.55
C THR A 63 0.89 14.33 -4.00
N CYS A 64 1.50 13.29 -4.57
CA CYS A 64 1.67 13.17 -6.01
C CYS A 64 0.30 13.24 -6.70
N LEU A 65 0.22 14.02 -7.79
CA LEU A 65 -0.98 14.22 -8.61
C LEU A 65 -0.83 13.66 -10.02
N ASP A 66 0.19 12.84 -10.25
CA ASP A 66 0.43 12.21 -11.55
C ASP A 66 -0.65 11.20 -11.89
N ASP A 67 -0.96 11.09 -13.17
CA ASP A 67 -2.01 10.19 -13.67
C ASP A 67 -1.80 8.75 -13.20
N ALA A 68 -0.58 8.23 -13.36
CA ALA A 68 -0.24 6.86 -12.99
C ALA A 68 -0.37 6.59 -11.48
N PHE A 69 -0.10 7.59 -10.64
CA PHE A 69 -0.26 7.48 -9.19
C PHE A 69 -1.73 7.48 -8.79
N LEU A 70 -2.52 8.44 -9.29
CA LEU A 70 -3.94 8.55 -8.99
C LEU A 70 -4.75 7.34 -9.51
N LEU A 71 -4.35 6.76 -10.64
CA LEU A 71 -4.98 5.55 -11.18
C LEU A 71 -4.92 4.35 -10.23
N ARG A 72 -3.89 4.25 -9.37
CA ARG A 72 -3.80 3.19 -8.35
C ARG A 72 -5.05 3.20 -7.45
N PHE A 73 -5.46 4.39 -7.03
CA PHE A 73 -6.59 4.60 -6.12
C PHE A 73 -7.93 4.39 -6.81
N LEU A 74 -8.10 4.92 -8.03
CA LEU A 74 -9.29 4.70 -8.84
C LEU A 74 -9.50 3.20 -9.12
N ARG A 75 -8.49 2.48 -9.60
CA ARG A 75 -8.56 1.03 -9.87
C ARG A 75 -8.86 0.23 -8.60
N ALA A 76 -8.22 0.56 -7.48
CA ALA A 76 -8.48 -0.09 -6.19
C ALA A 76 -9.91 0.12 -5.66
N ARG A 77 -10.62 1.14 -6.17
CA ARG A 77 -11.99 1.50 -5.77
C ARG A 77 -12.99 1.43 -6.91
N LYS A 78 -12.64 0.76 -8.00
CA LYS A 78 -13.52 0.55 -9.16
C LYS A 78 -14.08 1.87 -9.73
N PHE A 79 -13.23 2.89 -9.78
CA PHE A 79 -13.58 4.23 -10.28
C PHE A 79 -14.72 4.91 -9.52
N ASP A 80 -14.99 4.49 -8.27
CA ASP A 80 -15.79 5.24 -7.32
C ASP A 80 -14.92 6.37 -6.73
N TYR A 81 -15.25 7.63 -7.07
CA TYR A 81 -14.40 8.79 -6.80
C TYR A 81 -14.30 9.10 -5.31
N ASP A 82 -15.42 9.09 -4.58
CA ASP A 82 -15.44 9.37 -3.15
C ASP A 82 -14.62 8.32 -2.39
N ARG A 83 -14.77 7.05 -2.76
CA ARG A 83 -13.99 5.97 -2.14
C ARG A 83 -12.52 6.02 -2.52
N ALA A 84 -12.17 6.43 -3.74
CA ALA A 84 -10.79 6.60 -4.19
C ALA A 84 -10.11 7.75 -3.45
N LEU A 85 -10.80 8.90 -3.31
CA LEU A 85 -10.34 10.03 -2.53
C LEU A 85 -10.11 9.64 -1.07
N GLN A 86 -11.09 8.98 -0.44
CA GLN A 86 -10.95 8.53 0.95
C GLN A 86 -9.78 7.55 1.14
N LEU A 87 -9.56 6.65 0.18
CA LEU A 87 -8.40 5.74 0.20
C LEU A 87 -7.08 6.50 0.11
N LEU A 88 -6.99 7.53 -0.74
CA LEU A 88 -5.79 8.36 -0.88
C LEU A 88 -5.51 9.16 0.40
N VAL A 89 -6.54 9.73 1.02
CA VAL A 89 -6.41 10.42 2.31
C VAL A 89 -5.96 9.45 3.41
N ASN A 90 -6.55 8.25 3.45
CA ASN A 90 -6.17 7.22 4.42
C ASN A 90 -4.74 6.72 4.21
N TYR A 91 -4.27 6.61 2.96
CA TYR A 91 -2.90 6.23 2.62
C TYR A 91 -1.89 7.17 3.28
N HIS A 92 -2.08 8.48 3.16
CA HIS A 92 -1.23 9.48 3.84
C HIS A 92 -1.45 9.54 5.34
N THR A 93 -2.68 9.34 5.81
CA THR A 93 -3.01 9.36 7.24
C THR A 93 -2.36 8.18 7.99
N CYS A 94 -2.38 6.98 7.40
CA CYS A 94 -1.71 5.81 7.95
C CYS A 94 -0.21 6.06 8.10
N ARG A 95 0.41 6.69 7.09
CA ARG A 95 1.83 7.06 7.10
C ARG A 95 2.17 8.07 8.21
N ARG A 96 1.36 9.11 8.37
CA ARG A 96 1.55 10.13 9.43
C ARG A 96 1.33 9.60 10.84
N THR A 97 0.38 8.68 11.03
CA THR A 97 -0.06 8.20 12.36
C THR A 97 0.66 6.93 12.84
N TRP A 98 1.63 6.43 12.08
CA TRP A 98 2.44 5.28 12.48
C TRP A 98 3.93 5.43 12.08
N PRO A 99 4.62 6.47 12.60
CA PRO A 99 6.01 6.74 12.23
C PRO A 99 6.97 5.58 12.52
N GLU A 100 6.66 4.69 13.47
CA GLU A 100 7.47 3.50 13.78
C GLU A 100 7.58 2.52 12.60
N VAL A 101 6.63 2.56 11.65
CA VAL A 101 6.67 1.80 10.38
C VAL A 101 7.10 2.71 9.22
N PHE A 102 6.63 3.95 9.19
CA PHE A 102 6.73 4.81 8.01
C PHE A 102 7.84 5.86 8.03
N SER A 103 8.65 5.90 9.09
CA SER A 103 9.94 6.58 9.06
C SER A 103 10.98 5.74 8.30
N ASN A 104 11.86 6.42 7.56
CA ASN A 104 12.99 5.82 6.84
C ASN A 104 12.55 4.67 5.90
N LEU A 105 11.51 4.90 5.08
CA LEU A 105 10.95 3.94 4.15
C LEU A 105 11.88 3.67 2.96
N LYS A 106 12.94 2.92 3.20
CA LYS A 106 13.87 2.50 2.16
C LYS A 106 14.37 1.07 2.38
N PRO A 107 14.68 0.32 1.31
CA PRO A 107 15.16 -1.06 1.39
C PRO A 107 16.38 -1.25 2.28
N SER A 108 17.39 -0.38 2.20
CA SER A 108 18.61 -0.48 3.01
C SER A 108 18.35 -0.43 4.51
N ALA A 109 17.29 0.26 4.96
CA ALA A 109 16.91 0.38 6.37
C ALA A 109 16.39 -0.93 6.96
N ILE A 110 15.90 -1.86 6.12
CA ILE A 110 15.32 -3.14 6.54
C ILE A 110 16.11 -4.35 6.04
N LYS A 111 17.36 -4.16 5.62
CA LYS A 111 18.21 -5.23 5.07
C LYS A 111 18.22 -6.51 5.92
N PRO A 112 18.34 -6.47 7.27
CA PRO A 112 18.27 -7.69 8.10
C PRO A 112 16.91 -8.41 8.02
N VAL A 113 15.82 -7.68 7.78
CA VAL A 113 14.48 -8.27 7.60
C VAL A 113 14.39 -8.97 6.25
N LEU A 114 14.88 -8.33 5.19
CA LEU A 114 14.93 -8.91 3.84
C LEU A 114 15.74 -10.21 3.86
N GLU A 115 16.94 -10.18 4.45
CA GLU A 115 17.83 -11.34 4.57
C GLU A 115 17.24 -12.49 5.41
N SER A 116 16.37 -12.18 6.39
CA SER A 116 15.66 -13.22 7.15
C SER A 116 14.67 -14.02 6.28
N GLY A 117 14.24 -13.45 5.15
CA GLY A 117 13.23 -14.02 4.27
C GLY A 117 11.83 -14.06 4.89
N PHE A 118 11.53 -13.12 5.80
CA PHE A 118 10.20 -12.96 6.38
C PHE A 118 9.12 -12.70 5.32
N VAL A 119 9.45 -11.90 4.30
CA VAL A 119 8.60 -11.63 3.15
C VAL A 119 9.41 -11.79 1.87
N THR A 120 8.83 -12.41 0.85
CA THR A 120 9.36 -12.48 -0.52
C THR A 120 8.18 -12.55 -1.50
N VAL A 121 8.46 -12.41 -2.79
CA VAL A 121 7.46 -12.58 -3.85
C VAL A 121 7.94 -13.71 -4.75
N LEU A 122 7.06 -14.66 -5.05
CA LEU A 122 7.40 -15.75 -5.96
C LEU A 122 7.67 -15.19 -7.38
N PRO A 123 8.64 -15.74 -8.11
CA PRO A 123 9.04 -15.22 -9.42
C PRO A 123 7.94 -15.38 -10.47
N HIS A 124 7.07 -16.38 -10.29
CA HIS A 124 5.96 -16.65 -11.18
C HIS A 124 4.64 -16.14 -10.60
N ARG A 125 3.85 -15.54 -11.47
CA ARG A 125 2.47 -15.17 -11.16
C ARG A 125 1.57 -16.39 -11.25
N ASP A 126 0.42 -16.32 -10.59
CA ASP A 126 -0.59 -17.34 -10.72
C ASP A 126 -1.34 -17.26 -12.07
N PRO A 127 -2.19 -18.26 -12.41
CA PRO A 127 -2.91 -18.28 -13.69
C PRO A 127 -3.79 -17.06 -13.95
N GLU A 128 -4.15 -16.31 -12.90
CA GLU A 128 -4.93 -15.07 -12.98
C GLU A 128 -4.06 -13.82 -13.13
N GLY A 129 -2.74 -13.99 -13.31
CA GLY A 129 -1.78 -12.93 -13.47
C GLY A 129 -1.47 -12.17 -12.17
N ARG A 130 -1.71 -12.78 -11.00
CA ARG A 130 -1.49 -12.16 -9.68
C ARG A 130 -0.13 -12.55 -9.13
N HIS A 131 0.56 -11.59 -8.51
CA HIS A 131 1.75 -11.90 -7.73
C HIS A 131 1.38 -12.68 -6.46
N VAL A 132 2.21 -13.67 -6.10
CA VAL A 132 2.10 -14.42 -4.85
C VAL A 132 3.12 -13.87 -3.86
N VAL A 133 2.63 -13.15 -2.86
CA VAL A 133 3.45 -12.62 -1.75
C VAL A 133 3.54 -13.68 -0.66
N CYS A 134 4.74 -14.20 -0.44
CA CYS A 134 5.00 -15.21 0.57
C CYS A 134 5.43 -14.54 1.89
N ILE A 135 4.76 -14.89 3.00
CA ILE A 135 5.05 -14.37 4.34
C ILE A 135 5.34 -15.55 5.26
N ARG A 136 6.46 -15.48 5.99
CA ARG A 136 6.96 -16.54 6.89
C ARG A 136 7.21 -15.96 8.28
N PRO A 137 6.17 -15.87 9.15
CA PRO A 137 6.30 -15.20 10.44
C PRO A 137 7.29 -15.87 11.40
N ASP A 138 7.68 -17.12 11.16
CA ASP A 138 8.71 -17.81 11.93
C ASP A 138 10.10 -17.17 11.79
N ARG A 139 10.35 -16.44 10.70
CA ARG A 139 11.65 -15.78 10.43
C ARG A 139 11.91 -14.53 11.27
N TRP A 140 10.86 -13.92 11.80
CA TRP A 140 11.01 -12.74 12.66
C TRP A 140 11.41 -13.13 14.08
N THR A 141 12.50 -12.59 14.61
CA THR A 141 12.89 -12.81 16.01
C THR A 141 12.63 -11.55 16.84
N PRO A 142 11.67 -11.54 17.79
CA PRO A 142 11.28 -10.33 18.52
C PRO A 142 12.41 -9.67 19.33
N SER A 143 13.41 -10.43 19.76
CA SER A 143 14.58 -9.90 20.48
C SER A 143 15.55 -9.12 19.58
N ASN A 144 15.48 -9.30 18.26
CA ASN A 144 16.40 -8.66 17.32
C ASN A 144 15.86 -7.29 16.89
N TYR A 145 14.55 -7.20 16.65
CA TYR A 145 13.88 -5.97 16.24
C TYR A 145 12.34 -6.07 16.39
N PRO A 146 11.62 -4.94 16.53
CA PRO A 146 10.16 -4.94 16.67
C PRO A 146 9.45 -5.42 15.40
N ILE A 147 8.20 -5.88 15.56
CA ILE A 147 7.37 -6.36 14.42
C ILE A 147 7.19 -5.28 13.33
N THR A 148 7.29 -4.00 13.70
CA THR A 148 7.16 -2.85 12.80
C THR A 148 8.16 -2.89 11.64
N GLU A 149 9.36 -3.46 11.84
CA GLU A 149 10.33 -3.65 10.76
C GLU A 149 9.82 -4.63 9.67
N ASN A 150 9.14 -5.70 10.08
CA ASN A 150 8.52 -6.64 9.14
C ASN A 150 7.31 -6.04 8.43
N ILE A 151 6.53 -5.21 9.13
CA ILE A 151 5.40 -4.48 8.54
C ILE A 151 5.92 -3.47 7.50
N ARG A 152 7.03 -2.78 7.80
CA ARG A 152 7.74 -1.91 6.86
C ARG A 152 8.19 -2.69 5.61
N ALA A 153 8.76 -3.90 5.78
CA ALA A 153 9.16 -4.75 4.66
C ALA A 153 7.99 -5.21 3.77
N ILE A 154 6.86 -5.58 4.38
CA ILE A 154 5.63 -5.87 3.63
C ILE A 154 5.18 -4.62 2.88
N TYR A 155 5.19 -3.46 3.53
CA TYR A 155 4.75 -2.21 2.91
C TYR A 155 5.61 -1.83 1.69
N LEU A 156 6.94 -1.87 1.80
CA LEU A 156 7.84 -1.62 0.67
C LEU A 156 7.63 -2.63 -0.47
N THR A 157 7.37 -3.89 -0.14
CA THR A 157 7.00 -4.91 -1.14
C THR A 157 5.72 -4.52 -1.87
N LEU A 158 4.68 -4.08 -1.16
CA LEU A 158 3.41 -3.66 -1.76
C LEU A 158 3.57 -2.39 -2.62
N GLU A 159 4.38 -1.42 -2.18
CA GLU A 159 4.72 -0.21 -2.94
C GLU A 159 5.43 -0.56 -4.24
N LYS A 160 6.39 -1.49 -4.23
CA LYS A 160 7.03 -1.95 -5.47
C LYS A 160 6.04 -2.64 -6.41
N LEU A 161 5.20 -3.52 -5.87
CA LEU A 161 4.24 -4.29 -6.67
C LEU A 161 3.17 -3.43 -7.33
N ILE A 162 2.69 -2.36 -6.65
CA ILE A 162 1.60 -1.53 -7.15
C ILE A 162 2.01 -0.59 -8.29
N GLN A 163 3.31 -0.43 -8.56
CA GLN A 163 3.81 0.31 -9.72
C GLN A 163 3.34 -0.31 -11.05
N SER A 164 3.15 -1.63 -11.09
CA SER A 164 2.63 -2.34 -12.26
C SER A 164 1.11 -2.17 -12.42
N GLU A 165 0.67 -1.68 -13.59
CA GLU A 165 -0.76 -1.59 -13.90
C GLU A 165 -1.45 -2.95 -13.90
N GLU A 166 -0.74 -4.00 -14.33
CA GLU A 166 -1.29 -5.35 -14.30
C GLU A 166 -1.58 -5.80 -12.86
N THR A 167 -0.71 -5.46 -11.90
CA THR A 167 -0.96 -5.74 -10.47
C THR A 167 -2.15 -4.94 -9.96
N GLN A 168 -2.32 -3.69 -10.39
CA GLN A 168 -3.49 -2.89 -10.03
C GLN A 168 -4.80 -3.54 -10.51
N VAL A 169 -4.77 -4.19 -11.70
CA VAL A 169 -5.94 -4.86 -12.30
C VAL A 169 -6.16 -6.28 -11.78
N ASN A 170 -5.12 -7.10 -11.64
CA ASN A 170 -5.24 -8.49 -11.23
C ASN A 170 -5.31 -8.64 -9.70
N GLY A 171 -4.63 -7.74 -8.98
CA GLY A 171 -4.41 -7.85 -7.54
C GLY A 171 -3.28 -8.82 -7.19
N ILE A 172 -3.24 -9.20 -5.91
CA ILE A 172 -2.24 -10.12 -5.35
C ILE A 172 -2.89 -11.27 -4.59
N VAL A 173 -2.12 -12.33 -4.36
CA VAL A 173 -2.44 -13.41 -3.45
C VAL A 173 -1.37 -13.44 -2.36
N ILE A 174 -1.78 -13.66 -1.10
CA ILE A 174 -0.87 -13.85 0.02
C ILE A 174 -0.79 -15.35 0.30
N LEU A 175 0.42 -15.89 0.44
CA LEU A 175 0.71 -17.21 0.99
C LEU A 175 1.45 -17.01 2.31
N ALA A 176 0.83 -17.38 3.43
CA ALA A 176 1.42 -17.25 4.75
C ALA A 176 1.72 -18.62 5.35
N ASP A 177 3.00 -18.92 5.55
CA ASP A 177 3.46 -20.15 6.19
C ASP A 177 3.68 -19.91 7.68
N TYR A 178 2.81 -20.47 8.52
CA TYR A 178 2.85 -20.32 9.97
C TYR A 178 3.64 -21.42 10.68
N LYS A 179 4.36 -22.28 9.94
CA LYS A 179 5.19 -23.32 10.52
C LYS A 179 6.19 -22.74 11.52
N GLY A 180 6.19 -23.24 12.76
CA GLY A 180 7.14 -22.79 13.80
C GLY A 180 6.75 -21.49 14.50
N VAL A 181 5.58 -20.91 14.22
CA VAL A 181 5.07 -19.75 14.98
C VAL A 181 4.66 -20.19 16.39
N SER A 182 5.33 -19.63 17.40
CA SER A 182 5.05 -19.88 18.81
C SER A 182 4.05 -18.87 19.38
N LEU A 183 3.41 -19.21 20.52
CA LEU A 183 2.51 -18.30 21.23
C LEU A 183 3.23 -17.03 21.72
N SER A 184 4.48 -17.18 22.18
CA SER A 184 5.33 -16.05 22.58
C SER A 184 5.56 -15.08 21.43
N LYS A 185 5.79 -15.57 20.20
CA LYS A 185 5.92 -14.70 19.03
C LYS A 185 4.59 -14.02 18.70
N ALA A 186 3.50 -14.80 18.73
CA ALA A 186 2.16 -14.29 18.44
C ALA A 186 1.69 -13.22 19.43
N SER A 187 2.09 -13.27 20.72
CA SER A 187 1.66 -12.29 21.72
C SER A 187 2.18 -10.87 21.47
N HIS A 188 3.24 -10.71 20.68
CA HIS A 188 3.71 -9.39 20.25
C HIS A 188 2.83 -8.78 19.13
N PHE A 189 2.00 -9.59 18.47
CA PHE A 189 1.01 -9.14 17.49
C PHE A 189 -0.36 -8.94 18.16
N GLY A 190 -0.45 -7.94 19.03
CA GLY A 190 -1.67 -7.63 19.77
C GLY A 190 -2.77 -6.95 18.93
N PRO A 191 -3.97 -6.76 19.49
CA PRO A 191 -5.11 -6.16 18.80
C PRO A 191 -4.85 -4.77 18.19
N PHE A 192 -3.99 -3.96 18.83
CA PHE A 192 -3.63 -2.64 18.32
C PHE A 192 -2.86 -2.72 17.00
N VAL A 193 -1.83 -3.59 16.94
CA VAL A 193 -1.05 -3.82 15.72
C VAL A 193 -1.94 -4.45 14.64
N ALA A 194 -2.75 -5.44 15.01
CA ALA A 194 -3.71 -6.07 14.10
C ALA A 194 -4.66 -5.04 13.47
N LYS A 195 -5.27 -4.16 14.29
CA LYS A 195 -6.15 -3.09 13.80
C LYS A 195 -5.45 -2.18 12.81
N LYS A 196 -4.21 -1.74 13.08
CA LYS A 196 -3.46 -0.88 12.18
C LYS A 196 -3.09 -1.59 10.87
N VAL A 197 -2.57 -2.83 10.92
CA VAL A 197 -2.24 -3.62 9.72
C VAL A 197 -3.46 -3.86 8.85
N ILE A 198 -4.58 -4.29 9.45
CA ILE A 198 -5.82 -4.50 8.71
C ILE A 198 -6.39 -3.18 8.16
N GLY A 199 -6.27 -2.08 8.90
CA GLY A 199 -6.62 -0.74 8.40
C GLY A 199 -5.87 -0.39 7.11
N ILE A 200 -4.55 -0.60 7.09
CA ILE A 200 -3.73 -0.39 5.88
C ILE A 200 -4.20 -1.29 4.74
N LEU A 201 -4.28 -2.61 4.97
CA LEU A 201 -4.58 -3.58 3.91
C LEU A 201 -5.98 -3.41 3.29
N GLN A 202 -6.96 -2.90 4.05
CA GLN A 202 -8.33 -2.74 3.55
C GLN A 202 -8.60 -1.34 3.00
N ASP A 203 -8.13 -0.30 3.69
CA ASP A 203 -8.57 1.08 3.50
C ASP A 203 -7.44 2.11 3.42
N GLY A 204 -6.19 1.71 3.61
CA GLY A 204 -5.03 2.61 3.60
C GLY A 204 -4.01 2.31 2.51
N PHE A 205 -4.21 1.31 1.66
CA PHE A 205 -3.30 0.98 0.57
C PHE A 205 -4.05 0.55 -0.70
N PRO A 206 -3.67 1.05 -1.89
CA PRO A 206 -4.38 0.78 -3.14
C PRO A 206 -4.11 -0.60 -3.75
N ILE A 207 -3.97 -1.65 -2.94
CA ILE A 207 -3.78 -3.03 -3.40
C ILE A 207 -5.09 -3.82 -3.32
N ARG A 208 -5.30 -4.73 -4.29
CA ARG A 208 -6.43 -5.66 -4.30
C ARG A 208 -5.97 -7.04 -3.86
N ILE A 209 -6.20 -7.38 -2.59
CA ILE A 209 -5.94 -8.75 -2.09
C ILE A 209 -7.03 -9.67 -2.63
N LYS A 210 -6.70 -10.72 -3.37
CA LYS A 210 -7.68 -11.66 -3.95
C LYS A 210 -7.84 -12.92 -3.11
N ALA A 211 -6.78 -13.37 -2.42
CA ALA A 211 -6.80 -14.49 -1.47
C ALA A 211 -5.68 -14.34 -0.43
N VAL A 212 -5.89 -14.91 0.75
CA VAL A 212 -4.91 -15.08 1.82
C VAL A 212 -4.91 -16.57 2.20
N ASN A 213 -3.96 -17.31 1.64
CA ASN A 213 -3.79 -18.75 1.88
C ASN A 213 -2.84 -18.94 3.05
N ILE A 214 -3.31 -19.64 4.09
CA ILE A 214 -2.54 -19.89 5.31
C ILE A 214 -2.29 -21.38 5.40
N ILE A 215 -1.02 -21.75 5.54
CA ILE A 215 -0.56 -23.12 5.67
C ILE A 215 0.21 -23.30 6.97
N ASN A 216 0.30 -24.54 7.41
CA ASN A 216 1.00 -24.97 8.62
C ASN A 216 0.56 -24.17 9.86
N GLU A 217 -0.69 -23.70 9.90
CA GLU A 217 -1.15 -22.91 11.01
C GLU A 217 -1.23 -23.75 12.30
N PRO A 218 -0.56 -23.31 13.39
CA PRO A 218 -0.55 -24.07 14.63
C PRO A 218 -1.94 -24.04 15.29
N ARG A 219 -2.18 -24.94 16.26
CA ARG A 219 -3.46 -24.96 17.02
C ARG A 219 -3.83 -23.60 17.63
N ILE A 220 -2.83 -22.80 18.00
CA ILE A 220 -3.01 -21.44 18.55
C ILE A 220 -3.53 -20.42 17.52
N PHE A 221 -3.50 -20.74 16.22
CA PHE A 221 -3.91 -19.81 15.16
C PHE A 221 -5.36 -19.37 15.31
N LYS A 222 -6.23 -20.19 15.90
CA LYS A 222 -7.61 -19.76 16.25
C LYS A 222 -7.62 -18.50 17.13
N GLY A 223 -6.69 -18.40 18.09
CA GLY A 223 -6.53 -17.21 18.93
C GLY A 223 -5.99 -16.01 18.16
N ILE A 224 -4.98 -16.23 17.29
CA ILE A 224 -4.45 -15.19 16.40
C ILE A 224 -5.55 -14.64 15.49
N PHE A 225 -6.33 -15.53 14.87
CA PHE A 225 -7.43 -15.16 14.00
C PHE A 225 -8.55 -14.45 14.77
N ALA A 226 -8.84 -14.85 16.02
CA ALA A 226 -9.81 -14.15 16.86
C ALA A 226 -9.41 -12.70 17.18
N ILE A 227 -8.11 -12.39 17.21
CA ILE A 227 -7.60 -11.01 17.36
C ILE A 227 -7.80 -10.20 16.07
N ILE A 228 -7.61 -10.83 14.90
CA ILE A 228 -7.66 -10.16 13.59
C ILE A 228 -9.09 -10.00 13.08
N LYS A 229 -9.92 -11.04 13.23
CA LYS A 229 -11.27 -11.15 12.67
C LYS A 229 -12.18 -9.95 12.96
N PRO A 230 -12.22 -9.36 14.17
CA PRO A 230 -13.06 -8.19 14.47
C PRO A 230 -12.77 -6.96 13.60
N PHE A 231 -11.57 -6.87 13.00
CA PHE A 231 -11.17 -5.76 12.15
C PHE A 231 -11.38 -6.04 10.65
N LEU A 232 -11.68 -7.28 10.27
CA LEU A 232 -11.87 -7.67 8.88
C LEU A 232 -13.27 -7.29 8.39
N LYS A 233 -13.33 -6.62 7.23
CA LYS A 233 -14.56 -6.51 6.45
C LYS A 233 -14.92 -7.89 5.91
N GLU A 234 -16.20 -8.19 5.79
CA GLU A 234 -16.72 -9.49 5.32
C GLU A 234 -16.03 -9.96 4.02
N LYS A 235 -15.90 -9.05 3.05
CA LYS A 235 -15.22 -9.32 1.77
C LYS A 235 -13.79 -9.84 1.93
N ILE A 236 -13.04 -9.34 2.91
CA ILE A 236 -11.66 -9.76 3.16
C ILE A 236 -11.63 -10.99 4.06
N ALA A 237 -12.52 -11.09 5.05
CA ALA A 237 -12.68 -12.30 5.86
C ALA A 237 -12.95 -13.55 5.00
N ASN A 238 -13.80 -13.43 3.97
CA ASN A 238 -14.12 -14.50 3.03
C ASN A 238 -12.98 -14.85 2.07
N ARG A 239 -11.83 -14.17 2.15
CA ARG A 239 -10.62 -14.45 1.35
C ARG A 239 -9.54 -15.17 2.15
N PHE A 240 -9.77 -15.45 3.42
CA PHE A 240 -8.87 -16.27 4.23
C PHE A 240 -9.17 -17.74 4.01
N PHE A 241 -8.17 -18.48 3.57
CA PHE A 241 -8.22 -19.93 3.38
C PHE A 241 -7.21 -20.56 4.34
N LEU A 242 -7.70 -21.41 5.24
CA LEU A 242 -6.85 -22.17 6.16
C LEU A 242 -6.71 -23.59 5.62
N HIS A 243 -5.49 -24.00 5.32
CA HIS A 243 -5.20 -25.29 4.70
C HIS A 243 -4.64 -26.31 5.68
N GLY A 244 -4.22 -25.90 6.88
CA GLY A 244 -3.51 -26.77 7.81
C GLY A 244 -2.23 -27.30 7.16
N CYS A 245 -2.03 -28.61 7.24
CA CYS A 245 -0.93 -29.30 6.60
C CYS A 245 -1.31 -29.89 5.22
N ASP A 246 -2.53 -29.67 4.72
CA ASP A 246 -2.99 -30.22 3.45
C ASP A 246 -2.60 -29.34 2.27
N LEU A 247 -1.47 -29.67 1.64
CA LEU A 247 -1.00 -28.95 0.45
C LEU A 247 -1.92 -29.15 -0.76
N ASN A 248 -2.73 -30.21 -0.84
CA ASN A 248 -3.68 -30.35 -1.95
C ASN A 248 -4.76 -29.26 -1.89
N SER A 249 -5.21 -28.91 -0.68
CA SER A 249 -6.10 -27.77 -0.46
C SER A 249 -5.46 -26.44 -0.89
N LEU A 250 -4.17 -26.22 -0.60
CA LEU A 250 -3.42 -25.07 -1.11
C LEU A 250 -3.40 -25.08 -2.66
N HIS A 251 -3.16 -26.26 -3.25
CA HIS A 251 -3.00 -26.42 -4.70
C HIS A 251 -4.28 -26.14 -5.50
N GLN A 252 -5.45 -26.20 -4.86
CA GLN A 252 -6.71 -25.74 -5.45
C GLN A 252 -6.75 -24.21 -5.64
N ASN A 253 -6.00 -23.46 -4.84
CA ASN A 253 -5.94 -22.00 -4.90
C ASN A 253 -4.69 -21.48 -5.62
N ILE A 254 -3.56 -22.16 -5.49
CA ILE A 254 -2.28 -21.78 -6.12
C ILE A 254 -1.65 -23.03 -6.75
N PRO A 255 -1.47 -23.09 -8.08
CA PRO A 255 -1.05 -24.34 -8.74
C PRO A 255 0.39 -24.74 -8.36
N PRO A 256 0.71 -26.04 -8.27
CA PRO A 256 2.05 -26.53 -7.93
C PRO A 256 3.17 -26.00 -8.84
N VAL A 257 2.87 -25.76 -10.12
CA VAL A 257 3.87 -25.38 -11.13
C VAL A 257 4.59 -24.06 -10.83
N ILE A 258 3.96 -23.16 -10.05
CA ILE A 258 4.55 -21.87 -9.66
C ILE A 258 5.04 -21.85 -8.21
N LEU A 259 4.76 -22.91 -7.46
CA LEU A 259 5.10 -23.00 -6.05
C LEU A 259 6.49 -23.59 -5.85
N PRO A 260 7.23 -23.13 -4.83
CA PRO A 260 8.43 -23.79 -4.36
C PRO A 260 8.21 -25.23 -3.88
N GLU A 261 9.29 -26.02 -3.86
CA GLU A 261 9.34 -27.38 -3.30
C GLU A 261 8.85 -27.44 -1.85
N GLU A 262 9.15 -26.41 -1.04
CA GLU A 262 8.71 -26.30 0.36
C GLU A 262 7.18 -26.28 0.51
N TYR A 263 6.47 -25.89 -0.56
CA TYR A 263 5.01 -25.80 -0.61
C TYR A 263 4.41 -26.85 -1.58
N GLY A 264 5.15 -27.92 -1.85
CA GLY A 264 4.72 -29.05 -2.68
C GLY A 264 4.64 -28.71 -4.16
N GLY A 265 5.36 -27.68 -4.60
CA GLY A 265 5.41 -27.28 -6.00
C GLY A 265 6.64 -27.80 -6.76
N THR A 266 6.78 -27.32 -7.99
CA THR A 266 7.85 -27.74 -8.92
C THR A 266 8.69 -26.57 -9.45
N ALA A 267 8.55 -25.37 -8.88
CA ALA A 267 9.29 -24.17 -9.31
C ALA A 267 10.70 -24.07 -8.69
N GLY A 268 11.26 -25.19 -8.19
CA GLY A 268 12.51 -25.24 -7.45
C GLY A 268 12.36 -24.81 -5.99
N LYS A 269 13.48 -24.53 -5.32
CA LYS A 269 13.49 -24.09 -3.92
C LYS A 269 13.03 -22.65 -3.79
N LEU A 270 12.49 -22.30 -2.62
CA LEU A 270 12.08 -20.93 -2.34
C LEU A 270 13.29 -19.99 -2.38
N ASP A 271 13.35 -19.20 -3.44
CA ASP A 271 14.33 -18.14 -3.59
C ASP A 271 13.84 -16.85 -2.89
N ILE A 272 14.67 -16.32 -2.01
CA ILE A 272 14.45 -15.03 -1.36
C ILE A 272 15.39 -13.94 -1.87
N SER A 273 16.50 -14.29 -2.55
CA SER A 273 17.50 -13.31 -2.95
C SER A 273 17.01 -12.46 -4.11
N ALA A 274 16.34 -13.03 -5.11
CA ALA A 274 15.86 -12.27 -6.27
C ALA A 274 14.96 -11.07 -5.89
N TRP A 275 13.98 -11.28 -5.00
CA TRP A 275 13.11 -10.18 -4.55
C TRP A 275 13.85 -9.16 -3.68
N ASN A 276 14.76 -9.64 -2.81
CA ASN A 276 15.57 -8.77 -1.96
C ASN A 276 16.49 -7.88 -2.80
N GLU A 277 17.18 -8.44 -3.78
CA GLU A 277 18.05 -7.72 -4.71
C GLU A 277 17.26 -6.69 -5.51
N LEU A 278 16.07 -7.05 -5.99
CA LEU A 278 15.19 -6.11 -6.68
C LEU A 278 14.78 -4.93 -5.80
N LEU A 279 14.39 -5.18 -4.54
CA LEU A 279 14.05 -4.11 -3.61
C LEU A 279 15.26 -3.22 -3.35
N LEU A 280 16.43 -3.80 -3.02
CA LEU A 280 17.66 -3.04 -2.78
C LEU A 280 18.10 -2.23 -4.00
N ALA A 281 17.95 -2.76 -5.22
CA ALA A 281 18.23 -2.03 -6.45
C ALA A 281 17.25 -0.89 -6.72
N SER A 282 16.08 -0.89 -6.08
CA SER A 282 15.06 0.16 -6.19
C SER A 282 15.16 1.22 -5.08
N GLU A 283 16.27 1.30 -4.34
CA GLU A 283 16.46 2.24 -3.22
C GLU A 283 16.13 3.69 -3.61
N GLU A 284 16.69 4.16 -4.72
CA GLU A 284 16.52 5.55 -5.19
C GLU A 284 15.06 5.84 -5.58
N ASP A 285 14.36 4.87 -6.18
CA ASP A 285 12.93 5.02 -6.49
C ASP A 285 12.13 5.31 -5.22
N PHE A 286 12.41 4.58 -4.13
CA PHE A 286 11.72 4.79 -2.85
C PHE A 286 12.09 6.13 -2.21
N LEU A 287 13.36 6.54 -2.27
CA LEU A 287 13.79 7.85 -1.76
C LEU A 287 13.10 8.99 -2.53
N HIS A 288 12.99 8.86 -3.84
CA HIS A 288 12.27 9.81 -4.68
C HIS A 288 10.76 9.83 -4.34
N ASP A 289 10.08 8.68 -4.40
CA ASP A 289 8.64 8.57 -4.18
C ASP A 289 8.20 9.08 -2.80
N PHE A 290 9.05 8.89 -1.78
CA PHE A 290 8.75 9.33 -0.41
C PHE A 290 9.30 10.72 -0.05
N SER A 291 10.18 11.31 -0.86
CA SER A 291 10.62 12.70 -0.70
C SER A 291 9.69 13.70 -1.40
N GLN A 292 9.02 13.31 -2.49
CA GLN A 292 8.10 14.18 -3.25
C GLN A 292 6.78 14.54 -2.55
N LEU A 293 6.58 14.15 -1.29
CA LEU A 293 5.34 14.40 -0.54
C LEU A 293 5.25 15.80 0.07
N VAL A 294 5.96 16.75 -0.52
CA VAL A 294 6.08 18.13 -0.02
C VAL A 294 6.00 19.09 -1.20
N VAL A 295 4.89 19.07 -1.93
CA VAL A 295 4.48 20.24 -2.74
C VAL A 295 3.02 20.55 -2.39
N PRO A 296 2.75 21.62 -1.62
CA PRO A 296 1.40 22.13 -1.41
C PRO A 296 0.78 22.51 -2.76
N CYS A 297 -0.54 22.39 -2.92
CA CYS A 297 -1.23 22.74 -4.17
C CYS A 297 -1.08 24.22 -4.60
N ASP A 298 -0.51 25.10 -3.75
CA ASP A 298 -0.42 26.55 -3.96
C ASP A 298 1.00 27.14 -3.83
N SER A 299 2.07 26.44 -4.26
CA SER A 299 3.37 27.14 -4.38
C SER A 299 3.48 27.81 -5.76
N SER A 300 3.10 29.09 -5.83
CA SER A 300 3.54 29.96 -6.95
C SER A 300 5.07 30.09 -6.93
N PRO A 301 5.74 30.33 -8.07
CA PRO A 301 7.21 30.43 -8.12
C PRO A 301 7.80 31.63 -7.36
N HIS A 302 6.97 32.50 -6.78
CA HIS A 302 7.41 33.77 -6.21
C HIS A 302 7.85 33.75 -4.74
N ASP A 303 7.60 32.67 -3.99
CA ASP A 303 7.90 32.64 -2.54
C ASP A 303 9.27 32.02 -2.17
N MET A 304 10.11 31.72 -3.15
CA MET A 304 11.44 31.15 -2.93
C MET A 304 12.56 32.20 -2.77
N LEU A 305 12.34 33.32 -2.09
CA LEU A 305 13.45 34.23 -1.70
C LEU A 305 13.11 35.08 -0.47
N VAL A 306 13.39 34.60 0.75
CA VAL A 306 14.13 35.36 1.80
C VAL A 306 14.76 34.36 2.77
N SER A 307 16.08 34.40 2.85
CA SER A 307 16.94 33.72 3.81
C SER A 307 16.96 34.41 5.19
N GLY A 308 17.18 33.63 6.25
CA GLY A 308 18.12 34.03 7.30
C GLY A 308 17.55 34.33 8.69
N ASP A 309 18.07 33.55 9.64
CA ASP A 309 18.23 33.79 11.08
C ASP A 309 17.06 33.59 12.05
N ALA A 310 17.49 33.05 13.20
CA ALA A 310 16.75 32.43 14.27
C ALA A 310 15.93 33.42 15.11
N ASP A 311 14.85 32.92 15.72
CA ASP A 311 14.66 33.11 17.16
C ASP A 311 13.64 32.11 17.75
N GLU A 312 14.02 31.52 18.87
CA GLU A 312 13.13 30.80 19.78
C GLU A 312 12.18 31.80 20.45
N LYS A 313 10.85 31.63 20.28
CA LYS A 313 9.84 31.85 21.34
C LYS A 313 8.43 31.48 20.89
N GLN A 314 7.94 30.41 21.51
CA GLN A 314 6.64 30.31 22.19
C GLN A 314 5.39 30.87 21.47
N CYS A 315 4.54 29.96 20.99
CA CYS A 315 3.10 30.23 20.91
C CYS A 315 2.32 28.99 21.36
N ASP A 316 1.79 29.11 22.57
CA ASP A 316 0.79 28.24 23.18
C ASP A 316 -0.61 28.65 22.70
N ASP A 317 -1.56 27.73 22.84
CA ASP A 317 -3.01 27.89 22.67
C ASP A 317 -3.58 28.15 21.25
N SER A 318 -3.96 27.05 20.58
CA SER A 318 -5.21 26.93 19.82
C SER A 318 -5.48 25.49 19.38
N LEU A 319 -5.83 24.60 20.31
CA LEU A 319 -6.46 23.30 20.00
C LEU A 319 -7.26 22.77 21.20
N ARG A 320 -8.14 23.61 21.75
CA ARG A 320 -9.29 23.16 22.55
C ARG A 320 -10.55 23.31 21.71
N GLY A 321 -10.96 22.22 21.07
CA GLY A 321 -12.22 22.22 20.35
C GLY A 321 -12.49 20.93 19.60
N MET A 322 -12.58 19.80 20.30
CA MET A 322 -13.44 18.66 19.92
C MET A 322 -13.45 17.62 21.05
N LYS A 323 -14.47 17.69 21.91
CA LYS A 323 -14.84 16.57 22.79
C LYS A 323 -15.77 15.62 22.00
N PRO A 324 -15.60 14.29 22.08
CA PRO A 324 -16.59 13.36 21.57
C PRO A 324 -17.72 13.16 22.59
N GLN A 325 -18.98 13.31 22.14
CA GLN A 325 -20.15 12.90 22.90
C GLN A 325 -20.20 11.36 22.95
N LEU A 326 -20.11 10.83 24.17
CA LEU A 326 -20.39 9.45 24.52
C LEU A 326 -21.92 9.25 24.54
N TYR A 327 -22.43 8.28 23.77
CA TYR A 327 -23.74 7.68 24.03
C TYR A 327 -23.54 6.32 24.68
N TYR A 328 -23.95 6.25 25.95
CA TYR A 328 -24.38 5.02 26.61
C TYR A 328 -25.82 4.73 26.17
N CYS A 329 -26.12 3.50 25.78
CA CYS A 329 -27.40 2.84 26.04
C CYS A 329 -27.17 1.33 26.14
N TYR A 330 -27.96 0.74 27.04
CA TYR A 330 -27.92 -0.60 27.63
C TYR A 330 -27.88 -1.79 26.67
#